data_AF-A0A925MD91-F1
#
_entry.id   AF-A0A925MD91-F1
#
_cell.length_a   1.000
_cell.length_b   1.000
_cell.length_c   1.000
_cell.angle_alpha   90.00
_cell.angle_beta   90.00
_cell.angle_gamma   90.00
#
_symmetry.space_group_name_H-M   'P 1'
#
loop_
_entity.id
_entity.type
_entity.pdbx_description
1 polymer ?
#
loop_
_entity_poly.entity_id
_entity_poly.type
_entity_poly.pdbx_seq_one_letter_code
_entity_poly.pdbx_strand_id
1 'polypeptide(L)'
;MSADHFEPDRDGVDGGVGKLVTIHGATYQLAELIHQGERETQYAVVNIVTGLRRFVIKLYPAGFPEQQIQDDAARRLVSCLELEARGIPVLRADVVLSSCGPLRLMRASMGDADVAVECKELLERAQGEHDRHEFAAAVATCDAIAAINPRHTDAMAVRAQCLLATSGPEDALQLMLEVCKLEPNHELFSRLAAEYAVASGRSHVAIRLLYAQVERAPGDIVAAERLVELLLHELQIELADQIVKSYRHRLSPDAAAHYFRRYDAGIGHAKDRAAAITHILRMQQEEAWTPARDAWTAARDAWQPFVGAASRIAFLNLETCRYHLADPLDLGGLFQLSQQSNPMIRSVAWTLMLLGAARQNDMAFAALAAQATKDFFPDPMDLCGVPIWTLSDRQLSGRPEPIVAALHALAAASTKDDERQLFRWVAGHYQQYAGRIGSQARVLSTTR
;
A
#
# COMPACT_ATOMS: atom_id res chain seq x y z
N MET A 1 -12.58 -22.47 -4.66
CA MET A 1 -12.92 -23.03 -3.33
C MET A 1 -14.41 -23.32 -3.37
N SER A 2 -14.82 -24.58 -3.17
CA SER A 2 -16.22 -25.00 -3.27
C SER A 2 -17.02 -24.40 -2.12
N ALA A 3 -18.13 -23.75 -2.45
CA ALA A 3 -19.10 -23.27 -1.47
C ALA A 3 -19.85 -24.46 -0.87
N ASP A 4 -19.91 -24.53 0.45
CA ASP A 4 -20.72 -25.50 1.19
C ASP A 4 -22.22 -25.33 0.86
N HIS A 5 -22.93 -26.46 0.93
CA HIS A 5 -24.34 -26.63 0.57
C HIS A 5 -25.28 -25.83 1.47
N PHE A 6 -26.25 -25.16 0.85
CA PHE A 6 -27.43 -24.61 1.50
C PHE A 6 -28.67 -25.21 0.84
N GLU A 7 -29.48 -25.95 1.59
CA GLU A 7 -30.84 -26.33 1.17
C GLU A 7 -31.83 -25.36 1.85
N PRO A 8 -32.57 -24.53 1.08
CA PRO A 8 -33.67 -23.77 1.65
C PRO A 8 -34.79 -24.73 2.05
N ASP A 9 -35.12 -24.71 3.34
CA ASP A 9 -36.28 -25.42 3.87
C ASP A 9 -37.54 -24.87 3.18
N ARG A 10 -38.31 -25.76 2.54
CA ARG A 10 -39.49 -25.39 1.74
C ARG A 10 -40.69 -25.00 2.61
N ASP A 11 -40.62 -25.30 3.90
CA ASP A 11 -41.71 -25.12 4.84
C ASP A 11 -41.49 -23.80 5.60
N GLY A 12 -42.08 -22.74 5.05
CA GLY A 12 -41.98 -21.39 5.59
C GLY A 12 -42.33 -21.31 7.07
N VAL A 13 -41.51 -20.54 7.81
CA VAL A 13 -41.87 -19.49 8.79
C VAL A 13 -40.69 -19.18 9.75
N ASP A 14 -39.65 -20.02 9.84
CA ASP A 14 -38.44 -19.76 10.66
C ASP A 14 -37.12 -19.60 9.84
N GLY A 15 -37.22 -19.51 8.51
CA GLY A 15 -36.29 -20.08 7.52
C GLY A 15 -34.87 -19.53 7.32
N GLY A 16 -34.30 -18.74 8.22
CA GLY A 16 -32.95 -18.17 8.04
C GLY A 16 -32.13 -17.99 9.31
N VAL A 17 -32.77 -17.71 10.45
CA VAL A 17 -32.06 -17.41 11.70
C VAL A 17 -31.20 -18.59 12.14
N GLY A 18 -29.99 -18.31 12.61
CA GLY A 18 -28.99 -19.29 13.02
C GLY A 18 -28.10 -19.80 11.88
N LYS A 19 -28.47 -19.60 10.61
CA LYS A 19 -27.69 -20.07 9.45
C LYS A 19 -26.41 -19.25 9.26
N LEU A 20 -25.39 -19.91 8.73
CA LEU A 20 -24.09 -19.31 8.46
C LEU A 20 -23.95 -18.88 6.99
N VAL A 21 -23.35 -17.72 6.77
CA VAL A 21 -23.05 -17.17 5.44
C VAL A 21 -21.60 -16.68 5.44
N THR A 22 -20.81 -17.13 4.48
CA THR A 22 -19.40 -16.69 4.34
C THR A 22 -19.29 -15.68 3.21
N ILE A 23 -18.76 -14.49 3.52
CA ILE A 23 -18.58 -13.38 2.59
C ILE A 23 -17.12 -12.92 2.68
N HIS A 24 -16.40 -12.99 1.56
CA HIS A 24 -14.98 -12.62 1.41
C HIS A 24 -14.07 -13.04 2.59
N GLY A 25 -14.24 -14.27 3.09
CA GLY A 25 -13.39 -14.85 4.12
C GLY A 25 -13.87 -14.65 5.57
N ALA A 26 -14.92 -13.88 5.81
CA ALA A 26 -15.60 -13.83 7.11
C ALA A 26 -16.91 -14.59 7.09
N THR A 27 -17.21 -15.28 8.19
CA THR A 27 -18.46 -16.03 8.37
C THR A 27 -19.38 -15.28 9.32
N TYR A 28 -20.63 -15.13 8.90
CA TYR A 28 -21.67 -14.44 9.63
C TYR A 28 -22.82 -15.39 9.95
N GLN A 29 -23.41 -15.25 11.12
CA GLN A 29 -24.66 -15.90 11.49
C GLN A 29 -25.83 -14.95 11.25
N LEU A 30 -26.89 -15.42 10.58
CA LEU A 30 -28.16 -14.69 10.48
C LEU A 30 -28.80 -14.65 11.87
N ALA A 31 -28.91 -13.49 12.50
CA ALA A 31 -29.29 -13.36 13.91
C ALA A 31 -30.78 -13.03 14.10
N GLU A 32 -31.28 -12.01 13.41
CA GLU A 32 -32.65 -11.51 13.60
C GLU A 32 -33.26 -11.16 12.24
N LEU A 33 -34.50 -11.60 12.02
CA LEU A 33 -35.30 -11.17 10.87
C LEU A 33 -35.73 -9.72 11.09
N ILE A 34 -35.19 -8.79 10.30
CA ILE A 34 -35.52 -7.36 10.36
C ILE A 34 -36.79 -7.07 9.55
N HIS A 35 -36.88 -7.67 8.35
CA HIS A 35 -37.97 -7.40 7.43
C HIS A 35 -38.22 -8.59 6.51
N GLN A 36 -39.48 -8.91 6.24
CA GLN A 36 -39.88 -9.90 5.25
C GLN A 36 -40.85 -9.26 4.27
N GLY A 37 -40.44 -9.14 3.02
CA GLY A 37 -41.26 -8.64 1.92
C GLY A 37 -41.30 -9.63 0.76
N GLU A 38 -42.20 -9.39 -0.19
CA GLU A 38 -42.37 -10.25 -1.38
C GLU A 38 -41.11 -10.32 -2.26
N ARG A 39 -40.29 -9.26 -2.25
CA ARG A 39 -39.09 -9.13 -3.10
C ARG A 39 -37.79 -9.42 -2.36
N GLU A 40 -37.74 -9.21 -1.05
CA GLU A 40 -36.52 -9.37 -0.28
C GLU A 40 -36.84 -9.70 1.18
N THR A 41 -35.97 -10.49 1.80
CA THR A 41 -35.98 -10.75 3.24
C THR A 41 -34.68 -10.23 3.83
N GLN A 42 -34.75 -9.45 4.90
CA GLN A 42 -33.60 -8.78 5.52
C GLN A 42 -33.31 -9.39 6.88
N TYR A 43 -32.06 -9.78 7.09
CA TYR A 43 -31.56 -10.31 8.35
C TYR A 43 -30.43 -9.44 8.87
N ALA A 44 -30.43 -9.17 10.16
CA ALA A 44 -29.18 -8.80 10.81
C ALA A 44 -28.22 -9.96 10.83
N VAL A 45 -26.93 -9.66 10.73
CA VAL A 45 -25.91 -10.70 10.78
C VAL A 45 -24.82 -10.37 11.78
N VAL A 46 -24.35 -11.41 12.46
CA VAL A 46 -23.32 -11.34 13.50
C VAL A 46 -22.08 -12.06 12.98
N ASN A 47 -20.93 -11.40 12.98
CA ASN A 47 -19.67 -12.05 12.64
C ASN A 47 -19.34 -13.06 13.75
N ILE A 48 -19.19 -14.34 13.41
CA ILE A 48 -19.03 -15.41 14.41
C ILE A 48 -17.69 -15.33 15.18
N VAL A 49 -16.71 -14.62 14.60
CA VAL A 49 -15.36 -14.49 15.18
C VAL A 49 -15.30 -13.32 16.16
N THR A 50 -15.94 -12.21 15.83
CA THR A 50 -15.91 -10.96 16.62
C THR A 50 -17.14 -10.81 17.53
N GLY A 51 -18.23 -11.52 17.24
CA GLY A 51 -19.52 -11.36 17.91
C GLY A 51 -20.27 -10.08 17.53
N LEU A 52 -19.78 -9.29 16.56
CA LEU A 52 -20.32 -7.98 16.24
C LEU A 52 -21.41 -8.03 15.17
N ARG A 53 -22.48 -7.25 15.37
CA ARG A 53 -23.60 -7.08 14.43
C ARG A 53 -23.40 -5.81 13.60
N ARG A 54 -22.68 -5.93 12.48
CA ARG A 54 -22.32 -4.77 11.63
C ARG A 54 -23.14 -4.63 10.36
N PHE A 55 -23.71 -5.74 9.90
CA PHE A 55 -24.33 -5.79 8.60
C PHE A 55 -25.77 -6.30 8.67
N VAL A 56 -26.51 -5.93 7.65
CA VAL A 56 -27.81 -6.48 7.29
C VAL A 56 -27.64 -7.18 5.96
N ILE A 57 -27.96 -8.47 5.90
CA ILE A 57 -28.04 -9.21 4.65
C ILE A 57 -29.47 -9.13 4.12
N LYS A 58 -29.62 -8.76 2.85
CA LYS A 58 -30.86 -8.91 2.09
C LYS A 58 -30.76 -10.14 1.20
N LEU A 59 -31.71 -11.05 1.35
CA LEU A 59 -31.86 -12.25 0.55
C LEU A 59 -33.02 -12.06 -0.43
N TYR A 60 -32.80 -12.40 -1.69
CA TYR A 60 -33.82 -12.34 -2.74
C TYR A 60 -34.41 -13.75 -2.99
N PRO A 61 -35.71 -13.86 -3.35
CA PRO A 61 -36.33 -15.14 -3.68
C PRO A 61 -35.61 -15.88 -4.81
N ALA A 62 -35.66 -17.21 -4.79
CA ALA A 62 -35.15 -18.03 -5.89
C ALA A 62 -35.83 -17.64 -7.21
N GLY A 63 -35.04 -17.41 -8.26
CA GLY A 63 -35.53 -16.97 -9.57
C GLY A 63 -35.68 -15.46 -9.74
N PHE A 64 -35.36 -14.65 -8.71
CA PHE A 64 -35.26 -13.20 -8.90
C PHE A 64 -34.12 -12.89 -9.90
N PRO A 65 -34.35 -12.06 -10.94
CA PRO A 65 -33.36 -11.85 -11.99
C PRO A 65 -32.08 -11.21 -11.43
N GLU A 66 -30.96 -11.92 -11.54
CA GLU A 66 -29.65 -11.43 -11.06
C GLU A 66 -29.29 -10.08 -11.68
N GLN A 67 -29.52 -9.93 -12.98
CA GLN A 67 -29.32 -8.69 -13.71
C GLN A 67 -30.09 -7.52 -13.08
N GLN A 68 -31.31 -7.75 -12.60
CA GLN A 68 -32.11 -6.70 -11.97
C GLN A 68 -31.54 -6.28 -10.60
N ILE A 69 -30.95 -7.21 -9.85
CA ILE A 69 -30.28 -6.92 -8.58
C ILE A 69 -29.00 -6.13 -8.83
N GLN A 70 -28.23 -6.53 -9.83
CA GLN A 70 -27.03 -5.82 -10.27
C GLN A 70 -27.38 -4.42 -10.76
N ASP A 71 -28.43 -4.28 -11.57
CA ASP A 71 -28.91 -2.98 -12.07
C ASP A 71 -29.43 -2.10 -10.92
N ASP A 72 -30.18 -2.65 -9.95
CA ASP A 72 -30.65 -1.92 -8.77
C ASP A 72 -29.50 -1.49 -7.85
N ALA A 73 -28.47 -2.34 -7.72
CA ALA A 73 -27.27 -2.00 -6.97
C ALA A 73 -26.45 -0.94 -7.69
N ALA A 74 -26.26 -1.06 -9.00
CA ALA A 74 -25.58 -0.08 -9.83
C ALA A 74 -26.31 1.28 -9.82
N ARG A 75 -27.64 1.28 -9.97
CA ARG A 75 -28.46 2.51 -9.86
C ARG A 75 -28.32 3.17 -8.51
N ARG A 76 -28.47 2.40 -7.43
CA ARG A 76 -28.30 2.93 -6.06
C ARG A 76 -26.88 3.42 -5.85
N LEU A 77 -25.89 2.71 -6.35
CA LEU A 77 -24.50 3.11 -6.28
C LEU A 77 -24.30 4.48 -6.94
N VAL A 78 -24.78 4.68 -8.18
CA VAL A 78 -24.74 5.98 -8.85
C VAL A 78 -25.40 7.07 -7.99
N SER A 79 -26.60 6.81 -7.44
CA SER A 79 -27.27 7.76 -6.54
C SER A 79 -26.49 8.03 -5.25
N CYS A 80 -25.86 7.01 -4.66
CA CYS A 80 -25.03 7.16 -3.45
C CYS A 80 -23.82 8.05 -3.75
N LEU A 81 -23.19 7.84 -4.90
CA LEU A 81 -21.98 8.57 -5.31
C LEU A 81 -22.29 10.03 -5.67
N GLU A 82 -23.47 10.31 -6.24
CA GLU A 82 -23.96 11.67 -6.48
C GLU A 82 -24.27 12.41 -5.18
N LEU A 83 -24.82 11.72 -4.18
CA LEU A 83 -25.06 12.27 -2.85
C LEU A 83 -23.74 12.52 -2.09
N GLU A 84 -22.80 11.58 -2.15
CA GLU A 84 -21.46 11.75 -1.57
C GLU A 84 -20.68 12.90 -2.22
N ALA A 85 -20.78 13.07 -3.55
CA ALA A 85 -20.20 14.22 -4.25
C ALA A 85 -20.77 15.57 -3.79
N ARG A 86 -21.95 15.55 -3.14
CA ARG A 86 -22.60 16.71 -2.51
C ARG A 86 -22.34 16.79 -1.00
N GLY A 87 -21.41 15.98 -0.48
CA GLY A 87 -21.06 15.92 0.94
C GLY A 87 -22.07 15.21 1.82
N ILE A 88 -23.02 14.47 1.24
CA ILE A 88 -24.03 13.70 1.99
C ILE A 88 -23.50 12.28 2.19
N PRO A 89 -23.27 11.82 3.44
CA PRO A 89 -22.81 10.46 3.69
C PRO A 89 -23.91 9.47 3.30
N VAL A 90 -23.54 8.39 2.61
CA VAL A 90 -24.50 7.35 2.20
C VAL A 90 -24.03 5.98 2.67
N LEU A 91 -24.99 5.15 3.10
CA LEU A 91 -24.73 3.77 3.44
C LEU A 91 -24.60 2.95 2.16
N ARG A 92 -23.39 2.46 1.92
CA ARG A 92 -23.10 1.58 0.78
C ARG A 92 -23.54 0.16 1.08
N ALA A 93 -23.73 -0.58 -0.01
CA ALA A 93 -24.16 -1.96 0.07
C ALA A 93 -23.65 -2.74 -1.12
N ASP A 94 -22.95 -3.82 -0.83
CA ASP A 94 -22.36 -4.72 -1.82
C ASP A 94 -23.36 -5.81 -2.20
N VAL A 95 -23.41 -6.14 -3.49
CA VAL A 95 -24.11 -7.34 -3.96
C VAL A 95 -23.10 -8.46 -4.06
N VAL A 96 -23.40 -9.57 -3.38
CA VAL A 96 -22.58 -10.77 -3.39
C VAL A 96 -23.43 -11.92 -3.93
N LEU A 97 -22.87 -12.69 -4.84
CA LEU A 97 -23.50 -13.92 -5.32
C LEU A 97 -23.14 -15.04 -4.35
N SER A 98 -24.14 -15.67 -3.76
CA SER A 98 -23.96 -16.84 -2.89
C SER A 98 -24.55 -18.09 -3.54
N SER A 99 -24.21 -19.26 -3.01
CA SER A 99 -24.84 -20.54 -3.37
C SER A 99 -26.36 -20.55 -3.11
N CYS A 100 -26.86 -19.64 -2.27
CA CYS A 100 -28.27 -19.52 -1.89
C CYS A 100 -29.06 -18.59 -2.82
N GLY A 101 -28.42 -18.08 -3.87
CA GLY A 101 -28.92 -17.01 -4.70
C GLY A 101 -28.22 -15.67 -4.42
N PRO A 102 -28.62 -14.62 -5.14
CA PRO A 102 -28.04 -13.30 -4.99
C PRO A 102 -28.41 -12.73 -3.61
N LEU A 103 -27.42 -12.17 -2.91
CA LEU A 103 -27.62 -11.48 -1.64
C LEU A 103 -26.99 -10.10 -1.69
N ARG A 104 -27.46 -9.21 -0.81
CA ARG A 104 -26.89 -7.87 -0.66
C ARG A 104 -26.48 -7.65 0.79
N LEU A 105 -25.20 -7.35 1.00
CA LEU A 105 -24.66 -6.96 2.30
C LEU A 105 -24.78 -5.45 2.43
N MET A 106 -25.55 -4.99 3.42
CA MET A 106 -25.70 -3.56 3.74
C MET A 106 -25.08 -3.28 5.08
N ARG A 107 -24.40 -2.16 5.24
CA ARG A 107 -24.00 -1.69 6.57
C ARG A 107 -25.26 -1.34 7.36
N ALA A 108 -25.34 -1.81 8.62
CA ALA A 108 -26.48 -1.51 9.46
C ALA A 108 -26.52 0.02 9.73
N SER A 109 -27.67 0.67 9.47
CA SER A 109 -27.89 2.08 9.86
C SER A 109 -28.25 2.22 11.33
N MET A 110 -28.70 1.13 11.95
CA MET A 110 -28.99 1.08 13.38
C MET A 110 -27.65 0.91 14.07
N GLY A 111 -27.29 1.92 14.88
CA GLY A 111 -25.99 1.99 15.57
C GLY A 111 -25.60 0.63 16.11
N ASP A 112 -24.34 0.25 15.86
CA ASP A 112 -23.76 -1.07 16.12
C ASP A 112 -24.42 -1.68 17.35
N ALA A 113 -25.36 -2.59 17.11
CA ALA A 113 -26.10 -3.26 18.17
C ALA A 113 -25.17 -4.33 18.71
N ASP A 114 -24.19 -3.87 19.46
CA ASP A 114 -23.23 -4.70 20.14
C ASP A 114 -23.93 -5.58 21.17
N VAL A 115 -23.37 -6.77 21.37
CA VAL A 115 -23.95 -7.83 22.21
C VAL A 115 -23.89 -7.48 23.71
N ALA A 116 -23.25 -6.37 24.07
CA ALA A 116 -23.28 -5.77 25.41
C ALA A 116 -23.39 -4.24 25.32
N VAL A 117 -24.46 -3.67 25.88
CA VAL A 117 -24.66 -2.21 26.04
C VAL A 117 -23.42 -1.53 26.65
N GLU A 118 -22.72 -2.24 27.53
CA GLU A 118 -21.49 -1.81 28.19
C GLU A 118 -20.33 -1.50 27.21
N CYS A 119 -20.13 -2.32 26.17
CA CYS A 119 -19.08 -2.06 25.16
C CYS A 119 -19.35 -0.79 24.37
N LYS A 120 -20.62 -0.50 24.08
CA LYS A 120 -21.03 0.68 23.32
C LYS A 120 -20.70 1.97 24.08
N GLU A 121 -21.08 2.05 25.35
CA GLU A 121 -20.79 3.23 26.19
C GLU A 121 -19.28 3.45 26.35
N LEU A 122 -18.53 2.36 26.55
CA LEU A 122 -17.07 2.42 26.61
C LEU A 122 -16.46 2.86 25.27
N LEU A 123 -17.00 2.41 24.14
CA LEU A 123 -16.51 2.79 22.82
C LEU A 123 -16.75 4.28 22.53
N GLU A 124 -17.95 4.79 22.83
CA GLU A 124 -18.27 6.23 22.72
C GLU A 124 -17.34 7.06 23.59
N ARG A 125 -17.04 6.59 24.81
CA ARG A 125 -16.06 7.22 25.70
C ARG A 125 -14.65 7.20 25.11
N ALA A 126 -14.17 6.05 24.63
CA ALA A 126 -12.84 5.92 24.05
C ALA A 126 -12.67 6.84 22.84
N GLN A 127 -13.69 6.94 21.98
CA GLN A 127 -13.69 7.87 20.85
C GLN A 127 -13.65 9.33 21.32
N GLY A 128 -14.43 9.70 22.34
CA GLY A 128 -14.41 11.05 22.90
C GLY A 128 -13.07 11.41 23.55
N GLU A 129 -12.40 10.46 24.21
CA GLU A 129 -11.05 10.63 24.75
C GLU A 129 -10.02 10.78 23.61
N HIS A 130 -10.13 9.98 22.54
CA HIS A 130 -9.30 10.12 21.35
C HIS A 130 -9.46 11.50 20.69
N ASP A 131 -10.69 11.97 20.51
CA ASP A 131 -10.99 13.25 19.86
C ASP A 131 -10.51 14.46 20.68
N ARG A 132 -10.38 14.30 22.02
CA ARG A 132 -9.75 15.29 22.91
C ARG A 132 -8.22 15.14 23.01
N HIS A 133 -7.61 14.24 22.23
CA HIS A 133 -6.19 13.89 22.28
C HIS A 133 -5.72 13.30 23.63
N GLU A 134 -6.64 12.74 24.41
CA GLU A 134 -6.37 12.04 25.66
C GLU A 134 -5.99 10.57 25.38
N PHE A 135 -4.97 10.36 24.53
CA PHE A 135 -4.67 9.04 23.95
C PHE A 135 -4.41 7.93 24.98
N ALA A 136 -3.77 8.25 26.11
CA ALA A 136 -3.54 7.28 27.17
C ALA A 136 -4.85 6.83 27.86
N ALA A 137 -5.81 7.75 28.03
CA ALA A 137 -7.13 7.41 28.57
C ALA A 137 -7.93 6.58 27.56
N ALA A 138 -7.92 6.99 26.29
CA ALA A 138 -8.58 6.25 25.22
C ALA A 138 -8.09 4.81 25.11
N VAL A 139 -6.76 4.58 25.18
CA VAL A 139 -6.18 3.24 25.21
C VAL A 139 -6.64 2.44 26.42
N ALA A 140 -6.66 3.04 27.62
CA ALA A 140 -7.15 2.35 28.83
C ALA A 140 -8.65 1.98 28.72
N THR A 141 -9.46 2.84 28.11
CA THR A 141 -10.88 2.54 27.84
C THR A 141 -11.01 1.42 26.78
N CYS A 142 -10.17 1.40 25.74
CA CYS A 142 -10.12 0.29 24.79
C CYS A 142 -9.68 -1.04 25.46
N ASP A 143 -8.75 -0.99 26.42
CA ASP A 143 -8.32 -2.17 27.18
C ASP A 143 -9.46 -2.72 28.05
N ALA A 144 -10.32 -1.85 28.60
CA ALA A 144 -11.54 -2.26 29.30
C ALA A 144 -12.54 -2.95 28.36
N ILE A 145 -12.71 -2.46 27.13
CA ILE A 145 -13.53 -3.14 26.11
C ILE A 145 -12.92 -4.49 25.74
N ALA A 146 -11.59 -4.57 25.60
CA ALA A 146 -10.89 -5.81 25.28
C ALA A 146 -11.04 -6.88 26.39
N ALA A 147 -11.22 -6.47 27.65
CA ALA A 147 -11.52 -7.40 28.75
C ALA A 147 -12.92 -8.04 28.63
N ILE A 148 -13.87 -7.35 27.98
CA ILE A 148 -15.24 -7.86 27.74
C ILE A 148 -15.27 -8.64 26.42
N ASN A 149 -14.76 -8.05 25.34
CA ASN A 149 -14.64 -8.65 24.02
C ASN A 149 -13.22 -8.39 23.45
N PRO A 150 -12.30 -9.37 23.54
CA PRO A 150 -10.93 -9.24 23.04
C PRO A 150 -10.82 -9.02 21.52
N ARG A 151 -11.90 -9.25 20.76
CA ARG A 151 -11.95 -9.11 19.30
C ARG A 151 -12.89 -8.00 18.85
N HIS A 152 -13.14 -7.02 19.73
CA HIS A 152 -13.96 -5.86 19.42
C HIS A 152 -13.25 -4.93 18.43
N THR A 153 -13.56 -5.06 17.15
CA THR A 153 -12.80 -4.41 16.08
C THR A 153 -12.89 -2.88 16.05
N ASP A 154 -13.98 -2.24 16.52
CA ASP A 154 -14.00 -0.77 16.65
C ASP A 154 -13.04 -0.28 17.73
N ALA A 155 -13.05 -0.89 18.92
CA ALA A 155 -12.12 -0.56 19.98
C ALA A 155 -10.67 -0.80 19.55
N MET A 156 -10.40 -1.88 18.81
CA MET A 156 -9.08 -2.11 18.20
C MET A 156 -8.71 -0.99 17.21
N ALA A 157 -9.65 -0.50 16.40
CA ALA A 157 -9.42 0.59 15.47
C ALA A 157 -9.16 1.94 16.17
N VAL A 158 -9.91 2.27 17.22
CA VAL A 158 -9.66 3.46 18.06
C VAL A 158 -8.30 3.37 18.74
N ARG A 159 -7.95 2.20 19.27
CA ARG A 159 -6.62 1.94 19.83
C ARG A 159 -5.52 2.11 18.78
N ALA A 160 -5.73 1.65 17.55
CA ALA A 160 -4.77 1.85 16.46
C ALA A 160 -4.60 3.33 16.10
N GLN A 161 -5.68 4.12 16.09
CA GLN A 161 -5.62 5.58 15.92
C GLN A 161 -4.78 6.23 17.03
N CYS A 162 -4.97 5.82 18.29
CA CYS A 162 -4.15 6.31 19.40
C CYS A 162 -2.67 5.93 19.24
N LEU A 163 -2.37 4.68 18.84
CA LEU A 163 -1.01 4.22 18.59
C LEU A 163 -0.33 5.00 17.47
N LEU A 164 -1.07 5.37 16.41
CA LEU A 164 -0.53 6.20 15.34
C LEU A 164 -0.01 7.54 15.88
N ALA A 165 -0.71 8.11 16.86
CA ALA A 165 -0.35 9.38 17.48
C ALA A 165 0.78 9.25 18.53
N THR A 166 0.87 8.12 19.26
CA THR A 166 1.80 7.98 20.40
C THR A 166 3.05 7.14 20.12
N SER A 167 2.91 6.06 19.34
CA SER A 167 3.94 5.04 19.14
C SER A 167 4.46 5.02 17.70
N GLY A 168 3.69 5.57 16.77
CA GLY A 168 4.04 5.69 15.36
C GLY A 168 3.22 4.77 14.45
N PRO A 169 3.41 4.91 13.13
CA PRO A 169 2.52 4.31 12.14
C PRO A 169 2.66 2.78 12.01
N GLU A 170 3.79 2.20 12.39
CA GLU A 170 4.05 0.76 12.26
C GLU A 170 3.19 -0.08 13.22
N ASP A 171 3.16 0.29 14.51
CA ASP A 171 2.33 -0.38 15.52
C ASP A 171 0.84 -0.25 15.22
N ALA A 172 0.43 0.96 14.78
CA ALA A 172 -0.94 1.23 14.34
C ALA A 172 -1.33 0.38 13.13
N LEU A 173 -0.44 0.27 12.13
CA LEU A 173 -0.65 -0.56 10.96
C LEU A 173 -0.81 -2.03 11.34
N GLN A 174 0.05 -2.56 12.22
CA GLN A 174 -0.03 -3.96 12.63
C GLN A 174 -1.41 -4.28 13.25
N LEU A 175 -1.89 -3.43 14.16
CA LEU A 175 -3.20 -3.60 14.78
C LEU A 175 -4.33 -3.49 13.74
N MET A 176 -4.27 -2.52 12.82
CA MET A 176 -5.28 -2.40 11.76
C MET A 176 -5.30 -3.58 10.78
N LEU A 177 -4.14 -4.19 10.49
CA LEU A 177 -4.09 -5.39 9.67
C LEU A 177 -4.78 -6.58 10.38
N GLU A 178 -4.72 -6.66 11.71
CA GLU A 178 -5.50 -7.63 12.48
C GLU A 178 -7.00 -7.33 12.42
N VAL A 179 -7.39 -6.06 12.56
CA VAL A 179 -8.78 -5.62 12.37
C VAL A 179 -9.32 -6.03 11.00
N CYS A 180 -8.56 -5.81 9.92
CA CYS A 180 -8.94 -6.20 8.56
C CYS A 180 -9.07 -7.72 8.37
N LYS A 181 -8.34 -8.54 9.13
CA LYS A 181 -8.50 -10.01 9.10
C LYS A 181 -9.79 -10.45 9.78
N LEU A 182 -10.18 -9.76 10.86
CA LEU A 182 -11.39 -10.06 11.62
C LEU A 182 -12.65 -9.57 10.90
N GLU A 183 -12.58 -8.39 10.27
CA GLU A 183 -13.68 -7.76 9.53
C GLU A 183 -13.24 -7.39 8.11
N PRO A 184 -12.97 -8.37 7.23
CA PRO A 184 -12.52 -8.11 5.87
C PRO A 184 -13.54 -7.28 5.08
N ASN A 185 -14.84 -7.44 5.34
CA ASN A 185 -15.92 -6.75 4.62
C ASN A 185 -16.15 -5.31 5.08
N HIS A 186 -15.39 -4.81 6.07
CA HIS A 186 -15.54 -3.45 6.54
C HIS A 186 -14.66 -2.48 5.74
N GLU A 187 -15.28 -1.74 4.82
CA GLU A 187 -14.62 -0.79 3.91
C GLU A 187 -13.74 0.23 4.65
N LEU A 188 -14.21 0.78 5.78
CA LEU A 188 -13.46 1.80 6.52
C LEU A 188 -12.16 1.27 7.10
N PHE A 189 -12.14 0.03 7.59
CA PHE A 189 -10.93 -0.54 8.18
C PHE A 189 -9.86 -0.78 7.13
N SER A 190 -10.24 -1.23 5.94
CA SER A 190 -9.31 -1.41 4.83
C SER A 190 -8.72 -0.07 4.36
N ARG A 191 -9.52 1.01 4.34
CA ARG A 191 -9.01 2.37 4.04
C ARG A 191 -8.07 2.90 5.11
N LEU A 192 -8.43 2.79 6.40
CA LEU A 192 -7.56 3.20 7.50
C LEU A 192 -6.24 2.43 7.52
N ALA A 193 -6.29 1.11 7.31
CA ALA A 193 -5.09 0.28 7.20
C ALA A 193 -4.20 0.72 6.03
N ALA A 194 -4.79 1.10 4.89
CA ALA A 194 -4.05 1.64 3.75
C ALA A 194 -3.40 2.99 4.06
N GLU A 195 -4.11 3.89 4.75
CA GLU A 195 -3.56 5.18 5.20
C GLU A 195 -2.37 4.97 6.16
N TYR A 196 -2.47 4.04 7.09
CA TYR A 196 -1.39 3.74 8.05
C TYR A 196 -0.21 3.05 7.36
N ALA A 197 -0.48 2.24 6.34
CA ALA A 197 0.56 1.67 5.50
C ALA A 197 1.32 2.74 4.71
N VAL A 198 0.63 3.75 4.17
CA VAL A 198 1.30 4.90 3.54
C VAL A 198 2.13 5.68 4.57
N ALA A 199 1.57 5.96 5.75
CA ALA A 199 2.28 6.66 6.83
C ALA A 199 3.53 5.88 7.32
N SER A 200 3.49 4.55 7.28
CA SER A 200 4.63 3.67 7.58
C SER A 200 5.62 3.55 6.42
N GLY A 201 5.38 4.24 5.30
CA GLY A 201 6.21 4.14 4.09
C GLY A 201 6.12 2.79 3.39
N ARG A 202 5.02 2.05 3.59
CA ARG A 202 4.70 0.75 3.01
C ARG A 202 3.60 0.88 1.94
N SER A 203 3.81 1.74 0.95
CA SER A 203 2.86 1.99 -0.15
C SER A 203 2.38 0.71 -0.84
N HIS A 204 3.24 -0.30 -1.00
CA HIS A 204 2.87 -1.58 -1.61
C HIS A 204 1.79 -2.34 -0.83
N VAL A 205 1.78 -2.25 0.51
CA VAL A 205 0.73 -2.84 1.35
C VAL A 205 -0.57 -2.05 1.17
N ALA A 206 -0.50 -0.73 1.17
CA ALA A 206 -1.65 0.15 0.93
C ALA A 206 -2.31 -0.11 -0.44
N ILE A 207 -1.50 -0.22 -1.52
CA ILE A 207 -1.99 -0.58 -2.86
C ILE A 207 -2.73 -1.92 -2.81
N ARG A 208 -2.14 -2.95 -2.18
CA ARG A 208 -2.79 -4.27 -2.10
C ARG A 208 -4.13 -4.23 -1.35
N LEU A 209 -4.21 -3.50 -0.24
CA LEU A 209 -5.43 -3.35 0.55
C LEU A 209 -6.53 -2.64 -0.27
N LEU A 210 -6.20 -1.50 -0.87
CA LEU A 210 -7.15 -0.71 -1.66
C LEU A 210 -7.57 -1.45 -2.93
N TYR A 211 -6.66 -2.14 -3.60
CA TYR A 211 -6.96 -2.94 -4.78
C TYR A 211 -7.94 -4.08 -4.44
N ALA A 212 -7.67 -4.84 -3.38
CA ALA A 212 -8.58 -5.89 -2.91
C ALA A 212 -9.95 -5.33 -2.46
N GLN A 213 -9.99 -4.10 -1.94
CA GLN A 213 -11.25 -3.42 -1.62
C GLN A 213 -12.02 -3.00 -2.86
N VAL A 214 -11.35 -2.40 -3.86
CA VAL A 214 -11.96 -2.01 -5.14
C VAL A 214 -12.48 -3.23 -5.92
N GLU A 215 -11.80 -4.37 -5.84
CA GLU A 215 -12.31 -5.61 -6.46
C GLU A 215 -13.57 -6.15 -5.77
N ARG A 216 -13.64 -6.06 -4.43
CA ARG A 216 -14.78 -6.59 -3.64
C ARG A 216 -15.98 -5.65 -3.60
N ALA A 217 -15.70 -4.37 -3.47
CA ALA A 217 -16.67 -3.28 -3.45
C ALA A 217 -16.34 -2.30 -4.59
N PRO A 218 -16.67 -2.63 -5.86
CA PRO A 218 -16.39 -1.74 -6.99
C PRO A 218 -17.20 -0.44 -6.99
N GLY A 219 -18.08 -0.29 -6.00
CA GLY A 219 -18.75 0.96 -5.70
C GLY A 219 -17.98 1.90 -4.78
N ASP A 220 -16.87 1.45 -4.19
CA ASP A 220 -16.08 2.28 -3.32
C ASP A 220 -15.17 3.23 -4.12
N ILE A 221 -15.76 4.34 -4.59
CA ILE A 221 -15.01 5.39 -5.27
C ILE A 221 -13.89 5.93 -4.41
N VAL A 222 -14.09 6.05 -3.10
CA VAL A 222 -13.07 6.64 -2.21
C VAL A 222 -11.83 5.74 -2.18
N ALA A 223 -12.03 4.42 -2.09
CA ALA A 223 -10.93 3.47 -2.21
C ALA A 223 -10.29 3.49 -3.60
N ALA A 224 -11.08 3.58 -4.67
CA ALA A 224 -10.57 3.67 -6.05
C ALA A 224 -9.76 4.94 -6.31
N GLU A 225 -10.23 6.06 -5.77
CA GLU A 225 -9.57 7.35 -5.86
C GLU A 225 -8.22 7.32 -5.14
N ARG A 226 -8.21 6.86 -3.88
CA ARG A 226 -6.97 6.67 -3.12
C ARG A 226 -6.01 5.70 -3.78
N LEU A 227 -6.53 4.62 -4.39
CA LEU A 227 -5.72 3.67 -5.15
C LEU A 227 -5.06 4.34 -6.35
N VAL A 228 -5.82 5.12 -7.15
CA VAL A 228 -5.28 5.84 -8.31
C VAL A 228 -4.24 6.88 -7.89
N GLU A 229 -4.48 7.65 -6.82
CA GLU A 229 -3.49 8.57 -6.26
C GLU A 229 -2.17 7.86 -5.94
N LEU A 230 -2.26 6.72 -5.24
CA LEU A 230 -1.10 5.96 -4.80
C LEU A 230 -0.37 5.28 -5.98
N LEU A 231 -1.11 4.73 -6.94
CA LEU A 231 -0.54 4.14 -8.16
C LEU A 231 0.22 5.19 -8.99
N LEU A 232 -0.33 6.41 -9.13
CA LEU A 232 0.35 7.49 -9.83
C LEU A 232 1.61 7.95 -9.09
N HIS A 233 1.57 8.01 -7.76
CA HIS A 233 2.73 8.32 -6.93
C HIS A 233 3.84 7.27 -7.06
N GLU A 234 3.48 5.99 -7.14
CA GLU A 234 4.40 4.85 -7.34
C GLU A 234 4.71 4.55 -8.82
N LEU A 235 4.30 5.44 -9.75
CA LEU A 235 4.53 5.31 -11.19
C LEU A 235 3.95 4.03 -11.83
N GLN A 236 2.91 3.44 -11.24
CA GLN A 236 2.13 2.35 -11.82
C GLN A 236 1.02 2.89 -12.72
N ILE A 237 1.44 3.58 -13.79
CA ILE A 237 0.59 4.45 -14.60
C ILE A 237 -0.45 3.65 -15.41
N GLU A 238 -0.06 2.51 -15.94
CA GLU A 238 -0.94 1.64 -16.72
C GLU A 238 -2.08 1.10 -15.86
N LEU A 239 -1.78 0.69 -14.63
CA LEU A 239 -2.79 0.20 -13.70
C LEU A 239 -3.71 1.34 -13.25
N ALA A 240 -3.17 2.53 -12.97
CA ALA A 240 -3.98 3.71 -12.67
C ALA A 240 -4.96 4.04 -13.83
N ASP A 241 -4.48 4.05 -15.07
CA ASP A 241 -5.29 4.29 -16.27
C ASP A 241 -6.38 3.22 -16.45
N GLN A 242 -6.06 1.95 -16.19
CA GLN A 242 -7.04 0.86 -16.22
C GLN A 242 -8.15 1.05 -15.17
N ILE A 243 -7.80 1.38 -13.92
CA ILE A 243 -8.78 1.62 -12.86
C ILE A 243 -9.69 2.79 -13.22
N VAL A 244 -9.13 3.93 -13.64
CA VAL A 244 -9.92 5.11 -14.06
C VAL A 244 -10.88 4.77 -15.20
N LYS A 245 -10.42 4.07 -16.24
CA LYS A 245 -11.28 3.64 -17.36
C LYS A 245 -12.39 2.70 -16.88
N SER A 246 -12.07 1.75 -16.00
CA SER A 246 -13.06 0.80 -15.48
C SER A 246 -14.19 1.50 -14.71
N TYR A 247 -13.89 2.56 -13.95
CA TYR A 247 -14.89 3.34 -13.22
C TYR A 247 -15.68 4.28 -14.15
N ARG A 248 -15.06 4.83 -15.21
CA ARG A 248 -15.80 5.62 -16.21
C ARG A 248 -16.95 4.87 -16.86
N HIS A 249 -16.77 3.57 -17.12
CA HIS A 249 -17.82 2.75 -17.69
C HIS A 249 -18.95 2.43 -16.70
N ARG A 250 -18.73 2.65 -15.39
CA ARG A 250 -19.68 2.34 -14.31
C ARG A 250 -20.42 3.57 -13.79
N LEU A 251 -19.87 4.77 -13.99
CA LEU A 251 -20.38 6.03 -13.45
C LEU A 251 -21.10 6.86 -14.52
N SER A 252 -21.99 7.75 -14.08
CA SER A 252 -22.49 8.80 -14.97
C SER A 252 -21.33 9.69 -15.44
N PRO A 253 -21.42 10.30 -16.64
CA PRO A 253 -20.37 11.19 -17.14
C PRO A 253 -19.98 12.30 -16.16
N ASP A 254 -20.97 12.88 -15.46
CA ASP A 254 -20.76 13.94 -14.48
C ASP A 254 -20.03 13.45 -13.22
N ALA A 255 -20.42 12.29 -12.68
CA ALA A 255 -19.74 11.69 -11.54
C ALA A 255 -18.31 11.28 -11.90
N ALA A 256 -18.11 10.65 -13.07
CA ALA A 256 -16.78 10.32 -13.57
C ALA A 256 -15.89 11.56 -13.75
N ALA A 257 -16.46 12.66 -14.26
CA ALA A 257 -15.75 13.92 -14.41
C ALA A 257 -15.50 14.64 -13.08
N HIS A 258 -16.32 14.42 -12.05
CA HIS A 258 -16.08 14.96 -10.71
C HIS A 258 -14.90 14.25 -10.04
N TYR A 259 -14.95 12.92 -9.97
CA TYR A 259 -13.94 12.14 -9.24
C TYR A 259 -12.63 11.96 -10.02
N PHE A 260 -12.70 11.78 -11.35
CA PHE A 260 -11.53 11.34 -12.11
C PHE A 260 -10.90 12.37 -13.06
N ARG A 261 -11.47 13.57 -13.21
CA ARG A 261 -10.90 14.60 -14.11
C ARG A 261 -9.49 15.02 -13.70
N ARG A 262 -9.21 15.12 -12.39
CA ARG A 262 -7.86 15.46 -11.91
C ARG A 262 -6.82 14.39 -12.27
N TYR A 263 -7.24 13.14 -12.45
CA TYR A 263 -6.35 12.04 -12.77
C TYR A 263 -6.06 11.90 -14.27
N ASP A 264 -6.87 12.44 -15.19
CA ASP A 264 -6.50 12.43 -16.62
C ASP A 264 -5.22 13.21 -16.87
N ALA A 265 -5.19 14.45 -16.35
CA ALA A 265 -4.00 15.29 -16.39
C ALA A 265 -2.86 14.61 -15.63
N GLY A 266 -3.14 14.04 -14.45
CA GLY A 266 -2.16 13.30 -13.65
C GLY A 266 -1.54 12.10 -14.39
N ILE A 267 -2.35 11.30 -15.09
CA ILE A 267 -1.92 10.16 -15.91
C ILE A 267 -1.10 10.66 -17.09
N GLY A 268 -1.57 11.69 -17.82
CA GLY A 268 -0.83 12.29 -18.93
C GLY A 268 0.56 12.75 -18.51
N HIS A 269 0.63 13.57 -17.45
CA HIS A 269 1.90 14.02 -16.87
C HIS A 269 2.76 12.85 -16.39
N ALA A 270 2.18 11.81 -15.79
CA ALA A 270 2.94 10.65 -15.37
C ALA A 270 3.53 9.87 -16.56
N LYS A 271 2.77 9.72 -17.67
CA LYS A 271 3.26 9.10 -18.92
C LYS A 271 4.40 9.92 -19.52
N ASP A 272 4.28 11.24 -19.58
CA ASP A 272 5.34 12.13 -20.06
C ASP A 272 6.60 12.00 -19.20
N ARG A 273 6.44 11.93 -17.87
CA ARG A 273 7.56 11.68 -16.95
C ARG A 273 8.21 10.33 -17.19
N ALA A 274 7.42 9.26 -17.32
CA ALA A 274 7.96 7.92 -17.58
C ALA A 274 8.73 7.86 -18.91
N ALA A 275 8.23 8.52 -19.95
CA ALA A 275 8.91 8.65 -21.24
C ALA A 275 10.21 9.44 -21.12
N ALA A 276 10.22 10.56 -20.39
CA ALA A 276 11.41 11.34 -20.11
C ALA A 276 12.46 10.52 -19.34
N ILE A 277 12.06 9.83 -18.27
CA ILE A 277 12.93 8.91 -17.51
C ILE A 277 13.56 7.91 -18.48
N THR A 278 12.75 7.18 -19.25
CA THR A 278 13.22 6.16 -20.19
C THR A 278 14.26 6.73 -21.18
N HIS A 279 14.01 7.93 -21.71
CA HIS A 279 14.92 8.60 -22.62
C HIS A 279 16.26 8.95 -21.97
N ILE A 280 16.25 9.51 -20.76
CA ILE A 280 17.47 9.90 -20.04
C ILE A 280 18.26 8.66 -19.61
N LEU A 281 17.58 7.58 -19.20
CA LEU A 281 18.22 6.30 -18.90
C LEU A 281 18.95 5.74 -20.11
N ARG A 282 18.38 5.85 -21.30
CA ARG A 282 19.07 5.46 -22.54
C ARG A 282 20.35 6.28 -22.76
N MET A 283 20.36 7.58 -22.47
CA MET A 283 21.58 8.40 -22.55
C MET A 283 22.66 7.90 -21.57
N GLN A 284 22.29 7.53 -20.35
CA GLN A 284 23.22 6.94 -19.39
C GLN A 284 23.77 5.59 -19.88
N GLN A 285 22.93 4.76 -20.50
CA GLN A 285 23.35 3.48 -21.09
C GLN A 285 24.33 3.67 -22.26
N GLU A 286 24.20 4.76 -23.00
CA GLU A 286 25.08 5.17 -24.08
C GLU A 286 26.32 5.95 -23.59
N GLU A 287 26.52 6.04 -22.26
CA GLU A 287 27.60 6.79 -21.60
C GLU A 287 27.63 8.29 -21.96
N ALA A 288 26.50 8.84 -22.42
CA ALA A 288 26.31 10.26 -22.66
C ALA A 288 26.04 11.00 -21.33
N TRP A 289 27.02 10.95 -20.41
CA TRP A 289 26.86 11.40 -19.03
C TRP A 289 26.52 12.89 -18.90
N THR A 290 27.13 13.76 -19.72
CA THR A 290 26.85 15.21 -19.67
C THR A 290 25.41 15.53 -20.11
N PRO A 291 24.94 15.09 -21.30
CA PRO A 291 23.53 15.23 -21.66
C PRO A 291 22.56 14.62 -20.64
N ALA A 292 22.90 13.44 -20.10
CA ALA A 292 22.07 12.78 -19.10
C ALA A 292 21.98 13.59 -17.80
N ARG A 293 23.10 14.15 -17.31
CA ARG A 293 23.12 15.03 -16.13
C ARG A 293 22.24 16.25 -16.34
N ASP A 294 22.38 16.92 -17.48
CA ASP A 294 21.65 18.15 -17.76
C ASP A 294 20.14 17.87 -17.86
N ALA A 295 19.76 16.75 -18.50
CA ALA A 295 18.38 16.31 -18.57
C ALA A 295 17.81 15.89 -17.20
N TRP A 296 18.59 15.19 -16.37
CA TRP A 296 18.19 14.86 -15.00
C TRP A 296 18.06 16.09 -14.10
N THR A 297 18.89 17.11 -14.31
CA THR A 297 18.79 18.39 -13.60
C THR A 297 17.46 19.09 -13.95
N ALA A 298 17.17 19.22 -15.25
CA ALA A 298 15.91 19.79 -15.72
C ALA A 298 14.68 18.99 -15.21
N ALA A 299 14.76 17.66 -15.23
CA ALA A 299 13.72 16.78 -14.72
C ALA A 299 13.52 16.95 -13.21
N ARG A 300 14.60 16.98 -12.42
CA ARG A 300 14.54 17.20 -10.97
C ARG A 300 13.89 18.54 -10.64
N ASP A 301 14.29 19.61 -11.32
CA ASP A 301 13.76 20.94 -11.06
C ASP A 301 12.26 21.03 -11.47
N ALA A 302 11.87 20.39 -12.57
CA ALA A 302 10.47 20.29 -12.98
C ALA A 302 9.62 19.41 -12.04
N TRP A 303 10.22 18.39 -11.42
CA TRP A 303 9.52 17.43 -10.56
C TRP A 303 9.65 17.72 -9.07
N GLN A 304 10.43 18.73 -8.68
CA GLN A 304 10.62 19.15 -7.30
C GLN A 304 9.30 19.40 -6.55
N PRO A 305 8.25 20.02 -7.14
CA PRO A 305 6.98 20.21 -6.46
C PRO A 305 6.26 18.89 -6.10
N PHE A 306 6.64 17.79 -6.76
CA PHE A 306 6.04 16.47 -6.55
C PHE A 306 6.93 15.66 -5.61
N VAL A 307 6.55 15.61 -4.33
CA VAL A 307 7.15 14.66 -3.38
C VAL A 307 6.72 13.25 -3.80
N GLY A 308 7.63 12.48 -4.40
CA GLY A 308 7.30 11.12 -4.86
C GLY A 308 8.44 10.37 -5.52
N ALA A 309 8.14 9.15 -6.02
CA ALA A 309 9.15 8.23 -6.55
C ALA A 309 9.96 8.84 -7.71
N ALA A 310 9.30 9.57 -8.62
CA ALA A 310 9.96 10.21 -9.76
C ALA A 310 11.05 11.23 -9.35
N SER A 311 10.76 12.07 -8.35
CA SER A 311 11.72 13.06 -7.85
C SER A 311 12.93 12.38 -7.19
N ARG A 312 12.70 11.31 -6.43
CA ARG A 312 13.76 10.50 -5.82
C ARG A 312 14.62 9.77 -6.86
N ILE A 313 13.98 9.18 -7.87
CA ILE A 313 14.68 8.52 -8.98
C ILE A 313 15.52 9.54 -9.76
N ALA A 314 14.98 10.73 -10.03
CA ALA A 314 15.70 11.79 -10.70
C ALA A 314 16.91 12.26 -9.90
N PHE A 315 16.75 12.46 -8.59
CA PHE A 315 17.85 12.83 -7.70
C PHE A 315 18.96 11.76 -7.71
N LEU A 316 18.63 10.50 -7.48
CA LEU A 316 19.62 9.41 -7.47
C LEU A 316 20.38 9.31 -8.79
N ASN A 317 19.66 9.41 -9.91
CA ASN A 317 20.30 9.31 -11.22
C ASN A 317 21.13 10.54 -11.59
N LEU A 318 20.74 11.73 -11.12
CA LEU A 318 21.57 12.92 -11.23
C LEU A 318 22.89 12.74 -10.48
N GLU A 319 22.85 12.23 -9.25
CA GLU A 319 24.04 11.94 -8.46
C GLU A 319 24.91 10.85 -9.09
N THR A 320 24.31 9.84 -9.73
CA THR A 320 25.05 8.87 -10.56
C THR A 320 25.78 9.55 -11.72
N CYS A 321 25.12 10.45 -12.47
CA CYS A 321 25.78 11.19 -13.54
C CYS A 321 26.94 12.06 -13.02
N ARG A 322 26.73 12.76 -11.90
CA ARG A 322 27.76 13.58 -11.24
C ARG A 322 28.97 12.74 -10.86
N TYR A 323 28.74 11.56 -10.29
CA TYR A 323 29.82 10.63 -9.96
C TYR A 323 30.65 10.27 -11.20
N HIS A 324 30.02 9.91 -12.32
CA HIS A 324 30.74 9.57 -13.56
C HIS A 324 31.49 10.77 -14.16
N LEU A 325 30.93 11.98 -14.04
CA LEU A 325 31.51 13.21 -14.57
C LEU A 325 32.60 13.85 -13.71
N ALA A 326 32.91 13.27 -12.56
CA ALA A 326 33.80 13.88 -11.57
C ALA A 326 33.26 15.10 -10.83
N ASP A 327 31.96 15.34 -10.89
CA ASP A 327 31.32 16.43 -10.18
C ASP A 327 31.16 16.07 -8.68
N PRO A 328 31.18 17.06 -7.77
CA PRO A 328 30.87 16.84 -6.36
C PRO A 328 29.45 16.28 -6.18
N LEU A 329 29.29 15.30 -5.29
CA LEU A 329 28.00 14.72 -4.92
C LEU A 329 27.33 15.53 -3.81
N ASP A 330 26.00 15.57 -3.84
CA ASP A 330 25.16 16.10 -2.75
C ASP A 330 25.00 15.05 -1.64
N LEU A 331 26.04 14.91 -0.81
CA LEU A 331 26.06 13.94 0.29
C LEU A 331 24.97 14.20 1.33
N GLY A 332 24.54 15.46 1.52
CA GLY A 332 23.47 15.84 2.44
C GLY A 332 22.11 15.34 1.94
N GLY A 333 21.80 15.56 0.65
CA GLY A 333 20.60 15.04 0.01
C GLY A 333 20.58 13.52 -0.03
N LEU A 334 21.71 12.87 -0.34
CA LEU A 334 21.83 11.40 -0.30
C LEU A 334 21.59 10.84 1.11
N PHE A 335 22.15 11.49 2.15
CA PHE A 335 21.92 11.09 3.54
C PHE A 335 20.43 11.20 3.90
N GLN A 336 19.77 12.32 3.59
CA GLN A 336 18.33 12.48 3.83
C GLN A 336 17.50 11.40 3.12
N LEU A 337 17.86 11.09 1.87
CA LEU A 337 17.18 10.06 1.09
C LEU A 337 17.40 8.65 1.67
N SER A 338 18.59 8.38 2.24
CA SER A 338 18.92 7.10 2.86
C SER A 338 18.08 6.79 4.10
N GLN A 339 17.57 7.82 4.79
CA GLN A 339 16.70 7.65 5.96
C GLN A 339 15.29 7.14 5.60
N GLN A 340 14.95 7.07 4.31
CA GLN A 340 13.63 6.63 3.87
C GLN A 340 13.46 5.11 4.00
N SER A 341 12.21 4.67 4.14
CA SER A 341 11.82 3.28 4.36
C SER A 341 12.05 2.35 3.16
N ASN A 342 12.24 2.88 1.96
CA ASN A 342 12.45 2.07 0.76
C ASN A 342 13.88 1.49 0.74
N PRO A 343 14.07 0.16 0.90
CA PRO A 343 15.40 -0.45 1.04
C PRO A 343 16.27 -0.25 -0.20
N MET A 344 15.66 -0.25 -1.39
CA MET A 344 16.35 -0.05 -2.65
C MET A 344 16.92 1.37 -2.74
N ILE A 345 16.09 2.39 -2.50
CA ILE A 345 16.51 3.80 -2.53
C ILE A 345 17.62 4.03 -1.49
N ARG A 346 17.46 3.47 -0.29
CA ARG A 346 18.44 3.52 0.79
C ARG A 346 19.78 2.91 0.36
N SER A 347 19.75 1.75 -0.27
CA SER A 347 20.96 1.05 -0.71
C SER A 347 21.72 1.81 -1.81
N VAL A 348 21.00 2.35 -2.82
CA VAL A 348 21.61 3.20 -3.86
C VAL A 348 22.24 4.46 -3.24
N ALA A 349 21.51 5.12 -2.33
CA ALA A 349 21.99 6.33 -1.67
C ALA A 349 23.28 6.08 -0.89
N TRP A 350 23.32 5.03 -0.05
CA TRP A 350 24.52 4.66 0.71
C TRP A 350 25.69 4.25 -0.20
N THR A 351 25.42 3.55 -1.30
CA THR A 351 26.44 3.20 -2.30
C THR A 351 27.07 4.46 -2.91
N LEU A 352 26.24 5.41 -3.36
CA LEU A 352 26.73 6.67 -3.94
C LEU A 352 27.49 7.51 -2.91
N MET A 353 27.03 7.55 -1.66
CA MET A 353 27.73 8.24 -0.57
C MET A 353 29.12 7.63 -0.33
N LEU A 354 29.22 6.31 -0.28
CA LEU A 354 30.50 5.61 -0.09
C LEU A 354 31.48 5.90 -1.24
N LEU A 355 31.00 5.85 -2.48
CA LEU A 355 31.79 6.15 -3.66
C LEU A 355 32.21 7.63 -3.73
N GLY A 356 31.30 8.55 -3.39
CA GLY A 356 31.57 9.98 -3.30
C GLY A 356 32.61 10.30 -2.24
N ALA A 357 32.49 9.72 -1.06
CA ALA A 357 33.43 9.89 0.05
C ALA A 357 34.81 9.37 -0.30
N ALA A 358 34.88 8.18 -0.90
CA ALA A 358 36.12 7.59 -1.39
C ALA A 358 36.83 8.52 -2.38
N ARG A 359 36.07 9.07 -3.33
CA ARG A 359 36.57 9.98 -4.35
C ARG A 359 37.06 11.30 -3.76
N GLN A 360 36.36 11.84 -2.76
CA GLN A 360 36.72 13.07 -2.07
C GLN A 360 37.81 12.87 -1.01
N ASN A 361 38.25 11.63 -0.79
CA ASN A 361 39.18 11.24 0.28
C ASN A 361 38.68 11.60 1.69
N ASP A 362 37.36 11.62 1.89
CA ASP A 362 36.73 11.82 3.20
C ASP A 362 36.59 10.46 3.91
N MET A 363 37.67 10.05 4.58
CA MET A 363 37.76 8.75 5.25
C MET A 363 36.74 8.59 6.37
N ALA A 364 36.41 9.67 7.09
CA ALA A 364 35.46 9.63 8.20
C ALA A 364 34.04 9.37 7.69
N PHE A 365 33.64 10.06 6.63
CA PHE A 365 32.33 9.84 6.01
C PHE A 365 32.25 8.50 5.28
N ALA A 366 33.34 8.07 4.63
CA ALA A 366 33.41 6.74 4.01
C ALA A 366 33.22 5.63 5.05
N ALA A 367 33.85 5.74 6.23
CA ALA A 367 33.68 4.78 7.31
C ALA A 367 32.24 4.76 7.85
N LEU A 368 31.61 5.93 8.02
CA LEU A 368 30.20 6.04 8.41
C LEU A 368 29.28 5.36 7.40
N ALA A 369 29.46 5.64 6.11
CA ALA A 369 28.66 5.05 5.04
C ALA A 369 28.85 3.53 4.93
N ALA A 370 30.07 3.04 5.11
CA ALA A 370 30.36 1.61 5.12
C ALA A 370 29.72 0.91 6.33
N GLN A 371 29.73 1.55 7.50
CA GLN A 371 29.12 1.01 8.71
C GLN A 371 27.60 0.96 8.59
N ALA A 372 26.98 2.04 8.10
CA ALA A 372 25.56 2.05 7.81
C ALA A 372 25.17 0.99 6.76
N THR A 373 25.98 0.82 5.71
CA THR A 373 25.75 -0.26 4.72
C THR A 373 25.78 -1.63 5.38
N LYS A 374 26.73 -1.89 6.29
CA LYS A 374 26.81 -3.14 7.04
C LYS A 374 25.62 -3.36 7.96
N ASP A 375 25.16 -2.32 8.65
CA ASP A 375 24.06 -2.41 9.61
C ASP A 375 22.71 -2.59 8.91
N PHE A 376 22.50 -1.95 7.75
CA PHE A 376 21.25 -2.05 6.99
C PHE A 376 21.21 -3.24 6.03
N PHE A 377 22.34 -3.73 5.55
CA PHE A 377 22.45 -4.80 4.56
C PHE A 377 23.44 -5.88 5.04
N PRO A 378 23.08 -6.63 6.11
CA PRO A 378 23.95 -7.65 6.67
C PRO A 378 24.17 -8.82 5.71
N ASP A 379 23.18 -9.16 4.87
CA ASP A 379 23.28 -10.20 3.84
C ASP A 379 23.73 -9.56 2.50
N PRO A 380 24.70 -10.14 1.76
CA PRO A 380 25.01 -9.70 0.39
C PRO A 380 23.79 -9.64 -0.54
N MET A 381 22.76 -10.45 -0.27
CA MET A 381 21.50 -10.46 -1.02
C MET A 381 20.64 -9.22 -0.79
N ASP A 382 20.83 -8.50 0.31
CA ASP A 382 20.08 -7.26 0.59
C ASP A 382 20.56 -6.12 -0.33
N LEU A 383 21.80 -6.21 -0.86
CA LEU A 383 22.30 -5.35 -1.94
C LEU A 383 21.74 -5.75 -3.32
N CYS A 384 21.30 -7.00 -3.52
CA CYS A 384 20.71 -7.48 -4.77
C CYS A 384 19.34 -6.86 -5.07
N GLY A 385 18.66 -6.36 -4.03
CA GLY A 385 17.39 -5.64 -4.13
C GLY A 385 17.52 -4.21 -4.65
N VAL A 386 18.72 -3.81 -5.09
CA VAL A 386 18.93 -2.64 -5.94
C VAL A 386 18.79 -3.07 -7.40
N PRO A 387 17.58 -3.13 -7.97
CA PRO A 387 17.48 -3.17 -9.40
C PRO A 387 18.03 -1.83 -9.88
N ILE A 388 19.23 -1.87 -10.43
CA ILE A 388 19.74 -0.76 -11.20
C ILE A 388 18.86 -0.74 -12.45
N TRP A 389 17.62 -0.20 -12.37
CA TRP A 389 16.68 -0.04 -13.49
C TRP A 389 17.26 0.82 -14.62
N THR A 390 18.51 1.25 -14.48
CA THR A 390 19.22 2.20 -15.31
C THR A 390 20.41 1.56 -16.02
N LEU A 391 20.85 0.36 -15.61
CA LEU A 391 21.89 -0.39 -16.28
C LEU A 391 21.26 -1.60 -16.97
N SER A 392 21.11 -1.54 -18.29
CA SER A 392 20.60 -2.65 -19.12
C SER A 392 21.33 -3.98 -18.82
N ASP A 393 20.82 -5.12 -19.30
CA ASP A 393 21.54 -6.41 -19.28
C ASP A 393 22.99 -6.35 -19.81
N ARG A 394 23.32 -5.35 -20.65
CA ARG A 394 24.71 -5.08 -21.06
C ARG A 394 25.57 -4.43 -19.98
N GLN A 395 24.97 -3.68 -19.06
CA GLN A 395 25.62 -3.03 -17.91
C GLN A 395 25.37 -3.74 -16.57
N LEU A 396 24.67 -4.87 -16.53
CA LEU A 396 24.88 -5.90 -15.48
C LEU A 396 26.25 -6.60 -15.65
N SER A 397 26.92 -6.37 -16.79
CA SER A 397 28.39 -6.50 -16.91
C SER A 397 29.16 -5.25 -16.45
N GLY A 398 28.46 -4.30 -15.83
CA GLY A 398 29.01 -3.20 -15.05
C GLY A 398 29.82 -3.82 -13.93
N ARG A 399 31.10 -3.96 -14.23
CA ARG A 399 32.09 -4.57 -13.38
C ARG A 399 31.91 -3.99 -11.97
N PRO A 400 31.74 -4.80 -10.91
CA PRO A 400 31.81 -4.30 -9.52
C PRO A 400 33.21 -3.73 -9.22
N GLU A 401 34.17 -3.95 -10.14
CA GLU A 401 35.58 -3.63 -10.05
C GLU A 401 35.84 -2.19 -9.60
N PRO A 402 35.12 -1.14 -10.03
CA PRO A 402 35.34 0.22 -9.53
C PRO A 402 34.93 0.40 -8.07
N ILE A 403 33.82 -0.22 -7.63
CA ILE A 403 33.35 -0.14 -6.23
C ILE A 403 34.28 -0.95 -5.33
N VAL A 404 34.60 -2.17 -5.73
CA VAL A 404 35.51 -3.07 -5.03
C VAL A 404 36.92 -2.45 -4.98
N ALA A 405 37.40 -1.85 -6.07
CA ALA A 405 38.69 -1.15 -6.10
C ALA A 405 38.69 0.09 -5.21
N ALA A 406 37.62 0.90 -5.21
CA ALA A 406 37.50 2.05 -4.32
C ALA A 406 37.52 1.63 -2.85
N LEU A 407 36.81 0.56 -2.49
CA LEU A 407 36.81 0.00 -1.14
C LEU A 407 38.16 -0.59 -0.74
N HIS A 408 38.85 -1.26 -1.66
CA HIS A 408 40.22 -1.71 -1.40
C HIS A 408 41.20 -0.54 -1.26
N ALA A 409 41.04 0.53 -2.04
CA ALA A 409 41.84 1.74 -1.91
C ALA A 409 41.60 2.43 -0.56
N LEU A 410 40.35 2.55 -0.12
CA LEU A 410 39.98 3.02 1.22
C LEU A 410 40.58 2.13 2.32
N ALA A 411 40.51 0.81 2.17
CA ALA A 411 41.12 -0.13 3.10
C ALA A 411 42.67 -0.06 3.12
N ALA A 412 43.30 0.36 2.01
CA ALA A 412 44.74 0.58 1.98
C ALA A 412 45.12 1.93 2.61
N ALA A 413 44.27 2.95 2.44
CA ALA A 413 44.49 4.30 2.93
C ALA A 413 44.17 4.49 4.43
N SER A 414 43.25 3.70 5.00
CA SER A 414 42.89 3.84 6.42
C SER A 414 44.02 3.39 7.35
N THR A 415 44.27 4.18 8.39
CA THR A 415 45.24 3.90 9.44
C THR A 415 44.64 3.11 10.61
N LYS A 416 43.31 2.99 10.70
CA LYS A 416 42.61 2.26 11.77
C LYS A 416 42.24 0.84 11.30
N ASP A 417 42.39 -0.15 12.18
CA ASP A 417 42.20 -1.55 11.79
C ASP A 417 40.72 -1.92 11.60
N ASP A 418 39.84 -1.37 12.42
CA ASP A 418 38.39 -1.50 12.35
C ASP A 418 37.81 -0.99 11.02
N GLU A 419 38.22 0.20 10.58
CA GLU A 419 37.84 0.78 9.29
C GLU A 419 38.33 -0.09 8.11
N ARG A 420 39.57 -0.59 8.18
CA ARG A 420 40.12 -1.48 7.14
C ARG A 420 39.37 -2.79 7.03
N GLN A 421 39.02 -3.40 8.17
CA GLN A 421 38.21 -4.62 8.20
C GLN A 421 36.81 -4.36 7.63
N LEU A 422 36.20 -3.23 7.99
CA LEU A 422 34.88 -2.82 7.49
C LEU A 422 34.89 -2.62 5.96
N PHE A 423 35.83 -1.86 5.41
CA PHE A 423 35.92 -1.66 3.95
C PHE A 423 36.17 -2.96 3.18
N ARG A 424 37.02 -3.86 3.71
CA ARG A 424 37.23 -5.19 3.12
C ARG A 424 35.99 -6.07 3.17
N TRP A 425 35.22 -5.99 4.26
CA TRP A 425 33.96 -6.72 4.39
C TRP A 425 32.95 -6.27 3.33
N VAL A 426 32.74 -4.96 3.18
CA VAL A 426 31.85 -4.40 2.15
C VAL A 426 32.33 -4.77 0.74
N ALA A 427 33.65 -4.70 0.48
CA ALA A 427 34.23 -5.10 -0.80
C ALA A 427 33.93 -6.57 -1.14
N GLY A 428 34.07 -7.45 -0.15
CA GLY A 428 33.76 -8.88 -0.28
C GLY A 428 32.30 -9.13 -0.66
N HIS A 429 31.35 -8.40 -0.06
CA HIS A 429 29.92 -8.49 -0.39
C HIS A 429 29.63 -8.08 -1.84
N TYR A 430 30.16 -6.94 -2.31
CA TYR A 430 29.99 -6.51 -3.71
C TYR A 430 30.65 -7.49 -4.69
N GLN A 431 31.78 -8.11 -4.32
CA GLN A 431 32.47 -9.08 -5.16
C GLN A 431 31.69 -10.40 -5.27
N GLN A 432 31.09 -10.88 -4.19
CA GLN A 432 30.19 -12.04 -4.19
C GLN A 432 28.94 -11.80 -5.03
N TYR A 433 28.35 -10.60 -4.95
CA TYR A 433 27.20 -10.20 -5.75
C TYR A 433 27.48 -10.34 -7.26
N ALA A 434 28.58 -9.76 -7.73
CA ALA A 434 28.93 -9.80 -9.14
C ALA A 434 29.23 -11.21 -9.66
N GLY A 435 29.86 -12.05 -8.83
CA GLY A 435 30.10 -13.46 -9.18
C GLY A 435 28.79 -14.22 -9.46
N ARG A 436 27.72 -13.91 -8.71
CA ARG A 436 26.41 -14.56 -8.87
C ARG A 436 25.62 -14.03 -10.07
N ILE A 437 25.59 -12.71 -10.33
CA ILE A 437 24.97 -12.17 -11.56
C ILE A 437 25.64 -12.77 -12.80
N GLY A 438 26.98 -12.80 -12.82
CA GLY A 438 27.73 -13.39 -13.92
C GLY A 438 27.43 -14.88 -14.15
N SER A 439 26.93 -15.59 -13.13
CA SER A 439 26.45 -16.98 -13.23
C SER A 439 25.01 -17.07 -13.73
N GLN A 440 24.10 -16.21 -13.26
CA GLN A 440 22.69 -16.19 -13.69
C GLN A 440 22.53 -15.70 -15.14
N ALA A 441 23.28 -14.67 -15.54
CA ALA A 441 23.30 -14.19 -16.92
C ALA A 441 23.83 -15.27 -17.89
N ARG A 442 24.81 -16.07 -17.45
CA ARG A 442 25.31 -17.23 -18.22
C ARG A 442 24.24 -18.30 -18.40
N VAL A 443 23.51 -18.66 -17.34
CA VAL A 443 22.41 -19.64 -17.42
C VAL A 443 21.30 -19.17 -18.37
N LEU A 444 20.92 -17.88 -18.33
CA LEU A 444 19.90 -17.32 -19.23
C LEU A 444 20.39 -17.23 -20.69
N SER A 445 21.69 -16.99 -20.92
CA SER A 445 22.27 -16.97 -22.27
C SER A 445 22.39 -18.36 -22.93
N THR A 446 22.50 -19.43 -22.14
CA THR A 446 22.56 -20.81 -22.66
C THR A 446 21.19 -21.43 -22.92
N THR A 447 20.10 -20.75 -22.55
CA THR A 447 18.72 -21.25 -22.69
C THR A 447 17.94 -20.54 -23.82
N ARG A 448 18.64 -19.83 -24.72
CA ARG A 448 18.06 -19.19 -25.92
C ARG A 448 18.52 -19.89 -27.20
#